data_AF-A0A919HU08-F1
#
_entry.id   AF-A0A919HU08-F1
#
_cell.length_a   1.000
_cell.length_b   1.000
_cell.length_c   1.000
_cell.angle_alpha   90.00
_cell.angle_beta   90.00
_cell.angle_gamma   90.00
#
_symmetry.space_group_name_H-M   'P 1'
#
loop_
_entity.id
_entity.type
_entity.pdbx_description
1 polymer ?
#
loop_
_entity_poly.entity_id
_entity_poly.type
_entity_poly.pdbx_seq_one_letter_code
_entity_poly.pdbx_strand_id
1 'polypeptide(L)'
;MRAKQHQAAIRLWIPDYFDAHSNASAFAWNDGKSSTVAGLNGWQIPELNKATLAAVAEPDPAKRLGLYKTMQETLLQHSPYVFIDQGKTQIVVRDNVKGYQQGLNADMVWYDNVTK
;
A
#
# COMPACT_ATOMS: atom_id res chain seq x y z
N MET A 1 -0.38 -13.25 11.84
CA MET A 1 0.15 -12.73 10.56
C MET A 1 1.53 -13.26 10.21
N ARG A 2 2.63 -12.80 10.83
CA ARG A 2 3.99 -13.22 10.40
C ARG A 2 4.24 -14.73 10.52
N ALA A 3 3.77 -15.34 11.61
CA ALA A 3 3.77 -16.80 11.80
C ALA A 3 2.70 -17.54 10.96
N LYS A 4 1.87 -16.83 10.17
CA LYS A 4 0.80 -17.39 9.31
C LYS A 4 -0.24 -18.26 10.02
N GLN A 5 -0.47 -18.04 11.31
CA GLN A 5 -1.45 -18.78 12.14
C GLN A 5 -2.81 -18.08 12.27
N HIS A 6 -3.06 -17.02 11.51
CA HIS A 6 -4.30 -16.27 11.60
C HIS A 6 -5.37 -16.86 10.68
N GLN A 7 -6.62 -16.78 11.10
CA GLN A 7 -7.77 -16.98 10.22
C GLN A 7 -8.22 -15.65 9.59
N ALA A 8 -8.14 -14.55 10.36
CA ALA A 8 -8.35 -13.19 9.90
C ALA A 8 -7.47 -12.22 10.72
N ALA A 9 -7.17 -11.05 10.17
CA ALA A 9 -6.58 -9.95 10.91
C ALA A 9 -6.90 -8.60 10.26
N ILE A 10 -7.00 -7.57 11.09
CA ILE A 10 -7.08 -6.18 10.64
C ILE A 10 -5.66 -5.64 10.47
N ARG A 11 -5.42 -4.94 9.36
CA ARG A 11 -4.13 -4.30 9.07
C ARG A 11 -4.34 -2.89 8.54
N LEU A 12 -3.47 -2.00 8.99
CA LEU A 12 -3.28 -0.69 8.38
C LEU A 12 -2.12 -0.77 7.40
N TRP A 13 -2.23 -0.02 6.31
CA TRP A 13 -1.21 0.02 5.27
C TRP A 13 -1.01 1.45 4.79
N ILE A 14 0.24 1.79 4.50
CA ILE A 14 0.65 2.99 3.80
C ILE A 14 1.63 2.58 2.70
N PRO A 15 1.68 3.29 1.57
CA PRO A 15 2.68 3.02 0.54
C PRO A 15 4.07 3.46 1.03
N ASP A 16 5.09 2.64 0.76
CA ASP A 16 6.50 2.96 1.05
C ASP A 16 7.04 4.07 0.13
N TYR A 17 6.46 4.24 -1.07
CA TYR A 17 6.80 5.30 -2.02
C TYR A 17 5.59 5.66 -2.91
N PHE A 18 5.61 6.85 -3.50
CA PHE A 18 4.48 7.41 -4.27
C PHE A 18 4.38 6.86 -5.70
N ASP A 19 4.20 5.54 -5.81
CA ASP A 19 3.81 4.87 -7.05
C ASP A 19 2.84 3.72 -6.72
N ALA A 20 1.91 3.43 -7.62
CA ALA A 20 0.94 2.33 -7.45
C ALA A 20 1.64 0.97 -7.23
N HIS A 21 2.86 0.80 -7.74
CA HIS A 21 3.69 -0.38 -7.52
C HIS A 21 3.95 -0.66 -6.03
N SER A 22 4.04 0.37 -5.19
CA SER A 22 4.28 0.19 -3.75
C SER A 22 3.20 -0.68 -3.11
N ASN A 23 1.94 -0.46 -3.48
CA ASN A 23 0.83 -1.30 -3.03
C ASN A 23 0.73 -2.59 -3.85
N ALA A 24 0.91 -2.55 -5.17
CA ALA A 24 0.79 -3.73 -6.03
C ALA A 24 1.78 -4.85 -5.61
N SER A 25 3.04 -4.49 -5.38
CA SER A 25 4.08 -5.43 -4.93
C SER A 25 3.79 -6.06 -3.56
N ALA A 26 2.98 -5.40 -2.72
CA ALA A 26 2.57 -5.95 -1.44
C ALA A 26 1.31 -6.83 -1.53
N PHE A 27 0.26 -6.37 -2.24
CA PHE A 27 -1.06 -7.00 -2.22
C PHE A 27 -1.31 -7.99 -3.37
N ALA A 28 -0.62 -7.83 -4.50
CA ALA A 28 -0.85 -8.60 -5.73
C ALA A 28 0.32 -9.52 -6.11
N TRP A 29 1.39 -9.56 -5.31
CA TRP A 29 2.59 -10.34 -5.61
C TRP A 29 3.01 -11.27 -4.47
N ASN A 30 3.22 -12.54 -4.79
CA ASN A 30 3.70 -13.58 -3.88
C ASN A 30 4.69 -14.53 -4.57
N ASP A 31 5.96 -14.45 -4.19
CA ASP A 31 7.06 -15.33 -4.63
C ASP A 31 7.27 -16.56 -3.73
N GLY A 32 6.43 -16.75 -2.72
CA GLY A 32 6.53 -17.80 -1.71
C GLY A 32 7.62 -17.57 -0.65
N LYS A 33 8.39 -16.47 -0.72
CA LYS A 33 9.53 -16.19 0.17
C LYS A 33 9.34 -14.89 0.94
N SER A 34 8.93 -13.85 0.22
CA SER A 34 8.74 -12.50 0.72
C SER A 34 7.55 -12.39 1.67
N SER A 35 7.66 -11.51 2.67
CA SER A 35 6.58 -11.24 3.63
C SER A 35 5.56 -10.22 3.10
N THR A 36 5.18 -10.35 1.83
CA THR A 36 4.14 -9.50 1.22
C THR A 36 2.78 -9.78 1.83
N VAL A 37 1.80 -8.89 1.65
CA VAL A 37 0.44 -9.11 2.15
C VAL A 37 -0.16 -10.36 1.50
N ALA A 38 0.06 -10.58 0.20
CA ALA A 38 -0.35 -11.81 -0.47
C ALA A 38 0.34 -13.05 0.12
N GLY A 39 1.66 -12.99 0.33
CA GLY A 39 2.45 -14.11 0.89
C GLY A 39 2.12 -14.44 2.34
N LEU A 40 1.82 -13.43 3.15
CA LEU A 40 1.38 -13.60 4.54
C LEU A 40 0.00 -14.24 4.64
N ASN A 41 -0.88 -14.03 3.67
CA ASN A 41 -2.20 -14.66 3.60
C ASN A 41 -2.19 -15.97 2.79
N GLY A 42 -1.02 -16.47 2.38
CA GLY A 42 -0.89 -17.72 1.64
C GLY A 42 -1.53 -17.70 0.25
N TRP A 43 -1.87 -16.52 -0.28
CA TRP A 43 -2.60 -16.38 -1.53
C TRP A 43 -1.63 -16.54 -2.71
N GLN A 44 -1.83 -17.58 -3.54
CA GLN A 44 -1.03 -17.81 -4.74
C GLN A 44 -1.72 -17.23 -5.95
N ILE A 45 -1.04 -16.32 -6.66
CA ILE A 45 -1.62 -15.60 -7.81
C ILE A 45 -0.60 -15.43 -8.95
N PRO A 46 -0.24 -16.49 -9.67
CA PRO A 46 0.78 -16.41 -10.72
C PRO A 46 0.51 -15.34 -11.78
N GLU A 47 -0.77 -15.15 -12.14
CA GLU A 47 -1.15 -14.14 -13.14
C GLU A 47 -1.02 -12.70 -12.61
N LEU A 48 -1.38 -12.44 -11.34
CA LEU A 48 -1.14 -11.12 -10.74
C LEU A 48 0.34 -10.85 -10.48
N ASN A 49 1.15 -11.88 -10.22
CA ASN A 49 2.60 -11.72 -10.16
C ASN A 49 3.14 -11.19 -11.48
N LYS A 50 2.75 -11.81 -12.62
CA LYS A 50 3.15 -11.36 -13.96
C LYS A 50 2.62 -9.96 -14.25
N ALA A 51 1.36 -9.68 -13.93
CA ALA A 51 0.75 -8.37 -14.15
C ALA A 51 1.46 -7.27 -13.35
N THR A 52 1.89 -7.55 -12.12
CA THR A 52 2.64 -6.61 -11.28
C THR A 52 3.98 -6.26 -11.90
N LEU A 53 4.72 -7.25 -12.39
CA LEU A 53 6.00 -7.05 -13.05
C LEU A 53 5.85 -6.34 -14.41
N ALA A 54 4.81 -6.65 -15.16
CA ALA A 54 4.51 -5.97 -16.43
C ALA A 54 4.14 -4.50 -16.20
N ALA A 55 3.32 -4.21 -15.18
CA ALA A 55 2.88 -2.85 -14.87
C ALA A 55 4.04 -1.94 -14.45
N VAL A 56 4.95 -2.42 -13.59
CA VAL A 56 6.12 -1.60 -13.18
C VAL A 56 7.11 -1.39 -14.32
N ALA A 57 7.20 -2.32 -15.26
CA ALA A 57 8.06 -2.22 -16.43
C ALA A 57 7.46 -1.37 -17.57
N GLU A 58 6.17 -1.01 -17.51
CA GLU A 58 5.49 -0.25 -18.58
C GLU A 58 5.87 1.25 -18.54
N PRO A 59 6.58 1.76 -19.57
CA PRO A 59 7.00 3.15 -19.61
C PRO A 59 5.86 4.12 -19.93
N ASP A 60 4.83 3.71 -20.68
CA ASP A 60 3.73 4.59 -21.06
C ASP A 60 2.78 4.80 -19.85
N PRO A 61 2.61 6.04 -19.37
CA PRO A 61 1.80 6.28 -18.17
C PRO A 61 0.33 5.91 -18.33
N ALA A 62 -0.25 6.06 -19.52
CA ALA A 62 -1.66 5.77 -19.76
C ALA A 62 -1.91 4.26 -19.79
N LYS A 63 -1.01 3.50 -20.43
CA LYS A 63 -1.03 2.03 -20.38
C LYS A 63 -0.79 1.53 -18.96
N ARG A 64 0.22 2.06 -18.27
CA ARG A 64 0.53 1.68 -16.88
C ARG A 64 -0.64 1.93 -15.94
N LEU A 65 -1.33 3.05 -16.09
CA LEU A 65 -2.57 3.34 -15.37
C LEU A 65 -3.64 2.27 -15.63
N GLY A 66 -3.86 1.90 -16.90
CA GLY A 66 -4.79 0.84 -17.27
C GLY A 66 -4.46 -0.50 -16.63
N LEU A 67 -3.18 -0.90 -16.65
CA LEU A 67 -2.71 -2.15 -16.03
C LEU A 67 -2.98 -2.16 -14.52
N TYR A 68 -2.64 -1.09 -13.80
CA TYR A 68 -2.90 -1.00 -12.37
C TYR A 68 -4.39 -0.91 -12.04
N LYS A 69 -5.22 -0.30 -12.90
CA LYS A 69 -6.67 -0.27 -12.71
C LYS A 69 -7.26 -1.67 -12.77
N THR A 70 -6.96 -2.43 -13.83
CA THR A 70 -7.43 -3.81 -13.99
C THR A 70 -6.98 -4.70 -12.82
N MET A 71 -5.75 -4.51 -12.36
CA MET A 71 -5.22 -5.21 -11.19
C MET A 71 -6.01 -4.89 -9.91
N GLN A 72 -6.32 -3.62 -9.66
CA GLN A 72 -7.11 -3.21 -8.49
C GLN A 72 -8.53 -3.77 -8.54
N GLU A 73 -9.17 -3.77 -9.72
CA GLU A 73 -10.49 -4.40 -9.91
C GLU A 73 -10.44 -5.91 -9.61
N THR A 74 -9.37 -6.58 -10.05
CA THR A 74 -9.15 -8.01 -9.76
C THR A 74 -8.96 -8.28 -8.27
N LEU A 75 -8.18 -7.43 -7.58
CA LEU A 75 -8.01 -7.52 -6.13
C LEU A 75 -9.36 -7.36 -5.42
N LEU A 76 -10.17 -6.37 -5.82
CA LEU A 76 -11.47 -6.13 -5.20
C LEU A 76 -12.42 -7.33 -5.33
N GLN A 77 -12.38 -8.06 -6.44
CA GLN A 77 -13.32 -9.14 -6.74
C GLN A 77 -12.85 -10.53 -6.28
N HIS A 78 -11.53 -10.76 -6.29
CA HIS A 78 -10.98 -12.13 -6.19
C HIS A 78 -9.92 -12.33 -5.11
N SER A 79 -9.55 -11.27 -4.37
CA SER A 79 -8.58 -11.39 -3.27
C SER A 79 -9.23 -11.92 -1.98
N PRO A 80 -8.42 -12.45 -1.05
CA PRO A 80 -8.88 -12.76 0.31
C PRO A 80 -8.92 -11.52 1.21
N TYR A 81 -9.01 -10.30 0.65
CA TYR A 81 -9.00 -9.05 1.40
C TYR A 81 -10.41 -8.46 1.50
N VAL A 82 -10.68 -7.83 2.64
CA VAL A 82 -11.82 -6.93 2.80
C VAL A 82 -11.27 -5.53 3.01
N PHE A 83 -11.38 -4.68 2.00
CA PHE A 83 -11.03 -3.26 2.10
C PHE A 83 -12.18 -2.52 2.79
N ILE A 84 -11.88 -1.79 3.86
CA ILE A 84 -12.90 -1.14 4.70
C ILE A 84 -12.85 0.38 4.49
N ASP A 85 -11.75 1.02 4.91
CA ASP A 85 -11.62 2.47 4.91
C ASP A 85 -10.25 2.93 4.42
N GLN A 86 -10.18 4.17 3.93
CA GLN A 86 -8.94 4.92 3.79
C GLN A 86 -8.77 5.83 5.02
N GLY A 87 -7.81 5.49 5.88
CA GLY A 87 -7.51 6.25 7.09
C GLY A 87 -7.12 7.70 6.78
N LYS A 88 -7.59 8.62 7.62
CA LYS A 88 -7.17 10.03 7.62
C LYS A 88 -6.40 10.32 8.91
N THR A 89 -5.19 10.84 8.78
CA THR A 89 -4.38 11.27 9.93
C THR A 89 -4.92 12.59 10.47
N GLN A 90 -5.42 12.57 11.70
CA GLN A 90 -5.87 13.77 12.41
C GLN A 90 -4.82 14.18 13.44
N ILE A 91 -4.42 15.45 13.42
CA ILE A 91 -3.37 15.98 14.31
C ILE A 91 -3.89 17.23 14.98
N VAL A 92 -3.68 17.32 16.29
CA VAL A 92 -4.04 18.47 17.11
C VAL A 92 -2.77 19.13 17.59
N VAL A 93 -2.63 20.43 17.33
CA VAL A 93 -1.50 21.26 17.79
C VAL A 93 -2.03 22.41 18.65
N ARG A 94 -1.21 22.90 19.59
CA ARG A 94 -1.55 24.13 20.34
C ARG A 94 -1.63 25.33 19.40
N ASP A 95 -2.43 26.32 19.78
CA ASP A 95 -2.62 27.56 19.03
C ASP A 95 -1.31 28.32 18.75
N ASN A 96 -0.38 28.29 19.70
CA ASN A 96 0.91 28.96 19.58
C ASN A 96 1.95 28.17 18.76
N VAL A 97 1.71 26.89 18.45
CA VAL A 97 2.62 26.10 17.62
C VAL A 97 2.41 26.44 16.14
N LYS A 98 3.47 26.92 15.48
CA LYS A 98 3.46 27.26 14.05
C LYS A 98 4.48 26.41 13.29
N GLY A 99 4.28 26.27 11.97
CA GLY A 99 5.25 25.63 11.08
C GLY A 99 5.30 24.10 11.10
N TYR A 100 4.45 23.42 11.89
CA TYR A 100 4.35 21.96 11.88
C TYR A 100 3.78 21.44 10.55
N GLN A 101 4.42 20.42 9.98
CA GLN A 101 3.98 19.78 8.74
C GLN A 101 4.00 18.25 8.89
N GLN A 102 2.85 17.63 8.56
CA GLN A 102 2.71 16.18 8.42
C GLN A 102 2.48 15.86 6.94
N GLY A 103 3.38 15.10 6.35
CA GLY A 103 3.23 14.50 5.02
C GLY A 103 2.40 13.22 5.05
N LEU A 104 2.21 12.64 3.86
CA LEU A 104 1.32 11.49 3.65
C LEU A 104 1.79 10.21 4.33
N ASN A 105 3.11 10.00 4.45
CA ASN A 105 3.69 8.82 5.07
C ASN A 105 4.13 9.09 6.52
N ALA A 106 4.26 8.02 7.30
CA ALA A 106 4.60 8.12 8.72
C ALA A 106 5.99 8.72 9.00
N ASP A 107 6.90 8.64 8.03
CA ASP A 107 8.26 9.18 8.06
C ASP A 107 8.36 10.63 7.58
N MET A 108 7.27 11.21 7.07
CA MET A 108 7.23 12.59 6.57
C MET A 108 6.74 13.55 7.66
N VAL A 109 7.46 13.63 8.77
CA VAL A 109 7.17 14.59 9.85
C VAL A 109 8.31 15.59 9.93
N TRP A 110 8.01 16.86 9.64
CA TRP A 110 9.03 17.92 9.65
C TRP A 110 8.86 18.83 10.85
N TYR A 111 9.93 18.93 11.63
CA TYR A 111 10.02 19.75 12.84
C TYR A 111 10.96 20.95 12.68
N ASP A 112 11.69 21.04 11.57
CA ASP A 112 12.70 22.05 11.28
C ASP A 112 12.14 23.49 11.27
N ASN A 113 10.88 23.65 10.85
CA ASN A 113 10.20 24.94 10.78
C ASN A 113 9.30 25.24 12.00
N VAL A 114 9.33 24.39 13.04
CA VAL A 114 8.40 24.51 14.18
C VAL A 114 8.83 25.61 15.15
N THR A 115 7.90 26.50 15.49
CA THR A 115 8.07 27.58 16.48
C THR A 115 6.93 27.62 17.50
N LYS A 116 7.09 28.39 18.59
CA LYS A 116 6.13 28.57 19.69
C LYS A 116 5.89 30.03 20.04
#